data_AF-P46161-F1
#
_entry.id   AF-P46161-F1
#
_cell.length_a   1.000
_cell.length_b   1.000
_cell.length_c   1.000
_cell.angle_alpha   90.00
_cell.angle_beta   90.00
_cell.angle_gamma   90.00
#
_symmetry.space_group_name_H-M   'P 1'
#
loop_
_entity.id
_entity.type
_entity.pdbx_description
1 polymer ?
#
loop_
_entity_poly.entity_id
_entity_poly.type
_entity_poly.pdbx_seq_one_letter_code
_entity_poly.pdbx_strand_id
1 'polypeptide(L)' 'LALLFLVLSAGSGFTQGVRNHVTCRINRGFCVPIRCPGRTRQIGTCFGPRIKCCRSW' A
#
# COMPACT_ATOMS: atom_id res chain seq x y z
N LEU A 1 23.06 5.81 -11.02
CA LEU A 1 22.55 5.23 -9.74
C LEU A 1 21.50 6.12 -9.07
N ALA A 2 21.79 7.39 -8.76
CA ALA A 2 20.83 8.29 -8.09
C ALA A 2 19.46 8.41 -8.80
N LEU A 3 19.45 8.55 -10.13
CA LEU A 3 18.21 8.58 -10.93
C LEU A 3 17.36 7.31 -10.80
N LEU A 4 17.98 6.13 -10.74
CA LEU A 4 17.26 4.87 -10.55
C LEU A 4 16.60 4.82 -9.17
N PHE A 5 17.32 5.20 -8.11
CA PHE A 5 16.75 5.27 -6.76
C PHE A 5 15.57 6.25 -6.67
N LEU A 6 15.64 7.39 -7.37
CA LEU A 6 14.55 8.38 -7.39
C LEU A 6 13.27 7.82 -8.06
N VAL A 7 13.43 7.10 -9.17
CA VAL A 7 12.30 6.46 -9.88
C VAL A 7 11.68 5.35 -9.02
N LEU A 8 12.50 4.52 -8.36
CA LEU A 8 11.99 3.45 -7.49
C LEU A 8 11.31 3.99 -6.22
N SER A 9 11.82 5.09 -5.66
CA SER A 9 11.25 5.71 -4.46
C SER A 9 9.93 6.41 -4.75
N ALA A 10 9.79 7.06 -5.90
CA ALA A 10 8.51 7.64 -6.35
C ALA A 10 7.39 6.58 -6.44
N GLY A 11 7.72 5.36 -6.90
CA GLY A 11 6.77 4.25 -6.99
C GLY A 11 6.37 3.62 -5.64
N SER A 12 7.19 3.79 -4.60
CA SER A 12 7.04 3.02 -3.34
C SER A 12 6.46 3.82 -2.17
N GLY A 13 6.33 5.15 -2.28
CA GLY A 13 6.10 6.05 -1.13
C GLY A 13 4.67 6.52 -0.84
N PHE A 14 3.69 6.37 -1.75
CA PHE A 14 2.47 7.21 -1.71
C PHE A 14 1.26 6.65 -0.97
N THR A 15 1.44 5.98 0.16
CA THR A 15 0.32 5.42 0.94
C THR A 15 0.21 5.92 2.37
N GLN A 16 0.93 7.00 2.70
CA GLN A 16 1.08 7.53 4.06
C GLN A 16 -0.25 7.83 4.78
N GLY A 17 -1.37 8.00 4.05
CA GLY A 17 -2.68 8.26 4.64
C GLY A 17 -3.41 7.02 5.18
N VAL A 18 -3.14 5.82 4.65
CA VAL A 18 -3.86 4.61 5.03
C VAL A 18 -2.98 3.75 5.92
N ARG A 19 -3.06 3.96 7.23
CA ARG A 19 -2.16 3.33 8.22
C ARG A 19 -2.83 2.35 9.16
N ASN A 20 -4.17 2.29 9.14
CA ASN A 20 -4.93 1.39 10.00
C ASN A 20 -6.06 0.69 9.24
N HIS A 21 -6.58 -0.40 9.80
CA HIS A 21 -7.65 -1.18 9.15
C HIS A 21 -8.93 -0.35 8.88
N VAL A 22 -9.24 0.63 9.74
CA VAL A 22 -10.43 1.49 9.60
C VAL A 22 -10.30 2.39 8.36
N THR A 23 -9.20 3.13 8.26
CA THR A 23 -8.88 3.98 7.09
C THR A 23 -8.75 3.15 5.81
N CYS A 24 -8.21 1.93 5.90
CA CYS A 24 -8.18 0.99 4.77
C CYS A 24 -9.58 0.67 4.26
N ARG A 25 -10.49 0.33 5.17
CA ARG A 25 -11.90 0.03 4.86
C ARG A 25 -12.63 1.23 4.27
N ILE A 26 -12.44 2.43 4.84
CA ILE A 26 -12.99 3.69 4.31
C ILE A 26 -12.52 3.93 2.88
N ASN A 27 -11.26 3.63 2.58
CA ASN A 27 -10.68 3.74 1.24
C ASN A 27 -11.06 2.57 0.30
N ARG A 28 -12.07 1.76 0.66
CA ARG A 28 -12.53 0.57 -0.09
C ARG A 28 -11.43 -0.47 -0.31
N GLY A 29 -10.47 -0.52 0.61
CA GLY A 29 -9.40 -1.50 0.61
C GLY A 29 -9.71 -2.71 1.49
N PHE A 30 -8.82 -3.69 1.41
CA PHE A 30 -8.81 -4.90 2.23
C PHE A 30 -7.38 -5.19 2.72
N CYS A 31 -7.28 -5.83 3.88
CA CYS A 31 -6.00 -6.09 4.55
C CYS A 31 -5.46 -7.48 4.19
N VAL A 32 -4.18 -7.57 3.81
CA VAL A 32 -3.49 -8.84 3.51
C VAL A 32 -2.09 -8.90 4.14
N PRO A 33 -1.62 -10.09 4.59
CA PRO A 33 -0.34 -10.20 5.31
C PRO A 33 0.91 -10.27 4.42
N ILE A 34 0.78 -10.55 3.13
CA ILE A 34 1.94 -10.84 2.26
C ILE A 34 2.12 -9.75 1.19
N ARG A 35 1.24 -9.76 0.19
CA ARG A 35 1.26 -8.82 -0.93
C ARG A 35 -0.14 -8.67 -1.50
N CYS A 36 -0.37 -7.56 -2.19
CA CYS A 36 -1.64 -7.35 -2.89
C CYS A 36 -1.79 -8.36 -4.05
N PRO A 37 -2.89 -9.13 -4.10
CA PRO A 37 -3.09 -10.14 -5.13
C PRO A 37 -3.56 -9.53 -6.46
N GLY A 38 -3.19 -10.16 -7.58
CA GLY A 38 -3.78 -9.91 -8.90
C GLY A 38 -3.78 -8.44 -9.32
N ARG A 39 -4.96 -7.94 -9.76
CA ARG A 39 -5.20 -6.55 -10.20
C ARG A 39 -5.48 -5.59 -9.04
N THR A 40 -4.72 -5.72 -7.95
CA THR A 40 -4.84 -4.81 -6.82
C THR A 40 -3.51 -4.10 -6.56
N ARG A 41 -3.59 -2.85 -6.12
CA ARG A 41 -2.43 -2.05 -5.75
C ARG A 41 -2.40 -1.84 -4.25
N GLN A 42 -1.19 -1.73 -3.72
CA GLN A 42 -1.00 -1.35 -2.33
C GLN A 42 -1.34 0.13 -2.17
N ILE A 43 -2.31 0.42 -1.31
CA ILE A 43 -2.75 1.78 -0.99
C ILE A 43 -2.46 2.17 0.47
N GLY A 44 -1.87 1.27 1.26
CA GLY A 44 -1.57 1.50 2.68
C GLY A 44 -1.12 0.28 3.46
N THR A 45 -1.28 0.39 4.77
CA THR A 45 -1.06 -0.66 5.78
C THR A 45 -2.25 -0.74 6.75
N CYS A 46 -2.43 -1.86 7.44
CA CYS A 46 -3.53 -2.06 8.39
C CYS A 46 -3.09 -2.21 9.86
N PHE A 47 -2.22 -3.16 10.16
CA PHE A 47 -1.75 -3.43 11.54
C PHE A 47 -0.23 -3.29 11.59
N GLY A 48 0.26 -2.19 11.03
CA GLY A 48 1.69 -1.95 10.81
C GLY A 48 2.20 -2.43 9.44
N PRO A 49 3.51 -2.31 9.19
CA PRO A 49 4.10 -2.42 7.85
C PRO A 49 3.99 -3.81 7.21
N ARG A 50 3.70 -4.85 8.00
CA ARG A 50 3.54 -6.23 7.53
C ARG A 50 2.18 -6.46 6.87
N ILE A 51 1.10 -5.87 7.38
CA ILE A 51 -0.24 -6.04 6.82
C ILE A 51 -0.51 -4.91 5.84
N LYS A 52 -0.59 -5.25 4.56
CA LYS A 52 -0.82 -4.29 3.46
C LYS A 52 -2.32 -4.00 3.34
N CYS A 53 -2.66 -2.75 3.08
CA CYS A 53 -3.98 -2.38 2.59
C CYS A 53 -3.94 -2.36 1.05
N CYS A 54 -4.78 -3.18 0.44
CA CYS A 54 -4.86 -3.36 -1.01
C CYS A 54 -6.20 -2.88 -1.52
N ARG A 55 -6.22 -2.30 -2.71
CA ARG A 55 -7.43 -1.87 -3.42
C ARG A 55 -7.34 -2.30 -4.87
N SER A 56 -8.44 -2.75 -5.46
CA SER A 56 -8.52 -2.92 -6.91
C SER A 56 -8.12 -1.61 -7.62
N TRP A 57 -7.49 -1.75 -8.78
CA TRP A 57 -7.09 -0.61 -9.63
C TRP A 57 -8.19 0.45 -9.72
#